data_AF-A0A2P5ICI9-F1
#
_entry.id   AF-A0A2P5ICI9-F1
#
_cell.length_a   1.000
_cell.length_b   1.000
_cell.length_c   1.000
_cell.angle_alpha   90.00
_cell.angle_beta   90.00
_cell.angle_gamma   90.00
#
_symmetry.space_group_name_H-M   'P 1'
#
loop_
_entity.id
_entity.type
_entity.pdbx_description
1 polymer ?
#
loop_
_entity_poly.entity_id
_entity_poly.type
_entity_poly.pdbx_seq_one_letter_code
_entity_poly.pdbx_strand_id
1 'polypeptide(L)'
;MPRRRKPGRAADRYCTFPSLHEDVTALLEEEDLYFDFHDKDDPAGSVKEYDTNIMGHFICRNGCCSTKGWSSKKIAITIRMYPGAQYNARVYKQRCRNCDALGDLQLEHGGSYADRVSYRIKKWCNVRVEPPPYFEGQGKGPHQKGRCEGCRVGRCKEGMIDGV
;
A
#
# COMPACT_ATOMS: atom_id res chain seq x y z
N MET A 1 -18.49 -35.93 0.49
CA MET A 1 -18.41 -34.71 1.32
C MET A 1 -17.59 -33.67 0.57
N PRO A 2 -18.14 -32.58 0.02
CA PRO A 2 -17.34 -31.58 -0.67
C PRO A 2 -16.50 -30.78 0.35
N ARG A 3 -15.21 -30.63 0.06
CA ARG A 3 -14.20 -30.01 0.92
C ARG A 3 -14.55 -28.54 1.21
N ARG A 4 -14.60 -28.14 2.49
CA ARG A 4 -14.73 -26.74 2.90
C ARG A 4 -13.58 -25.92 2.31
N ARG A 5 -13.88 -25.00 1.38
CA ARG A 5 -12.94 -23.95 0.96
C ARG A 5 -12.63 -23.09 2.19
N LYS A 6 -11.35 -23.03 2.60
CA LYS A 6 -10.89 -22.08 3.63
C LYS A 6 -11.16 -20.66 3.11
N PRO A 7 -11.77 -19.75 3.90
CA PRO A 7 -12.02 -18.37 3.48
C PRO A 7 -10.69 -17.61 3.47
N GLY A 8 -9.91 -17.75 2.39
CA GLY A 8 -8.64 -17.05 2.24
C GLY A 8 -8.85 -15.59 1.86
N ARG A 9 -8.21 -14.67 2.62
CA ARG A 9 -7.89 -13.26 2.26
C ARG A 9 -9.02 -12.22 2.16
N ALA A 10 -10.30 -12.57 2.29
CA ALA A 10 -11.40 -11.59 2.20
C ALA A 10 -11.67 -10.81 3.51
N ALA A 11 -11.29 -11.34 4.67
CA ALA A 11 -11.56 -10.71 5.97
C ALA A 11 -10.52 -9.66 6.38
N ASP A 12 -9.30 -9.75 5.85
CA ASP A 12 -8.22 -8.87 6.25
C ASP A 12 -8.43 -7.46 5.70
N ARG A 13 -8.37 -6.47 6.59
CA ARG A 13 -8.55 -5.03 6.29
C ARG A 13 -7.37 -4.41 5.54
N TYR A 14 -6.32 -5.18 5.34
CA TYR A 14 -5.10 -4.82 4.65
C TYR A 14 -4.52 -6.04 3.93
N CYS A 15 -3.52 -5.82 3.09
CA CYS A 15 -2.73 -6.85 2.43
C CYS A 15 -1.29 -6.37 2.19
N THR A 16 -0.41 -7.29 1.84
CA THR A 16 0.96 -7.01 1.38
C THR A 16 1.12 -7.48 -0.06
N PHE A 17 2.16 -7.00 -0.76
CA PHE A 17 2.43 -7.33 -2.16
C PHE A 17 3.85 -7.86 -2.37
N PRO A 18 4.18 -9.09 -1.92
CA PRO A 18 5.49 -9.70 -2.20
C PRO A 18 5.76 -9.85 -3.71
N SER A 19 4.72 -10.01 -4.52
CA SER A 19 4.84 -10.15 -5.98
C SER A 19 5.29 -8.86 -6.69
N LEU A 20 5.27 -7.71 -6.01
CA LEU A 20 5.79 -6.43 -6.52
C LEU A 20 7.17 -6.12 -5.93
N HIS A 21 7.83 -7.11 -5.32
CA HIS A 21 9.18 -6.94 -4.79
C HIS A 21 10.19 -6.63 -5.89
N GLU A 22 10.15 -7.36 -7.00
CA GLU A 22 11.06 -7.15 -8.14
C GLU A 22 11.01 -5.72 -8.68
N ASP A 23 9.81 -5.13 -8.80
CA ASP A 23 9.64 -3.75 -9.23
C ASP A 23 10.29 -2.75 -8.26
N VAL A 24 10.26 -3.04 -6.94
CA VAL A 24 10.92 -2.20 -5.93
C VAL A 24 12.44 -2.40 -6.00
N THR A 25 12.90 -3.65 -6.11
CA THR A 25 14.32 -4.00 -6.19
C THR A 25 14.97 -3.33 -7.39
N ALA A 26 14.35 -3.39 -8.57
CA ALA A 26 14.86 -2.72 -9.76
C ALA A 26 15.13 -1.22 -9.53
N LEU A 27 14.24 -0.53 -8.82
CA LEU A 27 14.42 0.89 -8.48
C LEU A 27 15.48 1.13 -7.40
N LEU A 28 15.68 0.18 -6.48
CA LEU A 28 16.68 0.30 -5.41
C LEU A 28 18.10 0.03 -5.92
N GLU A 29 18.25 -0.92 -6.83
CA GLU A 29 19.54 -1.30 -7.43
C GLU A 29 20.18 -0.15 -8.23
N GLU A 30 19.38 0.76 -8.79
CA GLU A 30 19.87 2.01 -9.40
C GLU A 30 20.76 2.85 -8.46
N GLU A 31 20.58 2.67 -7.14
CA GLU A 31 21.30 3.40 -6.09
C GLU A 31 22.19 2.47 -5.25
N ASP A 32 22.51 1.27 -5.74
CA ASP A 32 23.32 0.26 -5.04
C ASP A 32 22.70 -0.18 -3.68
N LEU A 33 21.37 -0.19 -3.60
CA LEU A 33 20.63 -0.64 -2.42
C LEU A 33 20.01 -2.02 -2.64
N TYR A 34 20.33 -2.96 -1.75
CA TYR A 34 19.82 -4.33 -1.79
C TYR A 34 18.98 -4.60 -0.55
N PHE A 35 17.70 -4.91 -0.76
CA PHE A 35 16.76 -5.19 0.31
C PHE A 35 15.93 -6.43 0.01
N ASP A 36 15.60 -7.20 1.03
CA ASP A 36 14.69 -8.35 0.92
C ASP A 36 13.26 -8.00 1.35
N PHE A 37 12.27 -8.68 0.75
CA PHE A 37 10.90 -8.60 1.23
C PHE A 37 10.71 -9.37 2.54
N HIS A 38 10.16 -8.70 3.56
CA HIS A 38 9.87 -9.27 4.87
C HIS A 38 8.41 -9.77 4.96
N ASP A 39 8.20 -11.08 4.87
CA ASP A 39 6.85 -11.68 4.79
C ASP A 39 5.94 -11.43 6.00
N LYS A 40 6.51 -11.19 7.18
CA LYS A 40 5.74 -11.02 8.42
C LYS A 40 5.40 -9.54 8.66
N ASP A 41 4.13 -9.19 8.54
CA ASP A 41 3.66 -7.84 8.84
C ASP A 41 3.52 -7.59 10.36
N ASP A 42 4.65 -7.42 11.05
CA ASP A 42 4.76 -7.18 12.50
C ASP A 42 5.36 -5.80 12.81
N PRO A 43 4.58 -4.85 13.36
CA PRO A 43 5.11 -3.55 13.76
C PRO A 43 6.23 -3.60 14.80
N ALA A 44 6.22 -4.60 15.71
CA ALA A 44 7.17 -4.65 16.83
C ALA A 44 8.62 -4.93 16.40
N GLY A 45 8.80 -5.62 15.27
CA GLY A 45 10.13 -5.92 14.71
C GLY A 45 10.70 -4.81 13.82
N SER A 46 9.93 -3.75 13.53
CA SER A 46 10.36 -2.70 12.60
C SER A 46 11.28 -1.68 13.28
N VAL A 47 12.34 -1.26 12.58
CA VAL A 47 13.25 -0.20 13.03
C VAL A 47 12.83 1.18 12.55
N LYS A 48 12.09 1.24 11.44
CA LYS A 48 11.48 2.46 10.91
C LYS A 48 10.12 2.13 10.32
N GLU A 49 9.18 3.05 10.47
CA GLU A 49 7.84 2.96 9.91
C GLU A 49 7.46 4.31 9.29
N TYR A 50 6.74 4.30 8.17
CA TYR A 50 6.25 5.52 7.54
C TYR A 50 4.90 5.29 6.86
N ASP A 51 3.91 6.06 7.29
CA ASP A 51 2.59 6.10 6.67
C ASP A 51 2.58 7.07 5.49
N THR A 52 1.98 6.65 4.38
CA THR A 52 1.79 7.47 3.16
C THR A 52 0.62 6.92 2.34
N ASN A 53 0.50 7.32 1.08
CA ASN A 53 -0.55 6.86 0.18
C ASN A 53 -0.01 6.46 -1.19
N ILE A 54 -0.69 5.48 -1.80
CA ILE A 54 -0.53 5.09 -3.19
C ILE A 54 -1.85 5.25 -3.96
N MET A 55 -1.79 5.06 -5.27
CA MET A 55 -2.93 4.97 -6.17
C MET A 55 -3.12 3.52 -6.61
N GLY A 56 -4.36 3.17 -6.94
CA GLY A 56 -4.68 1.83 -7.43
C GLY A 56 -6.16 1.67 -7.73
N HIS A 57 -6.57 0.45 -8.04
CA HIS A 57 -7.97 0.14 -8.32
C HIS A 57 -8.47 -1.01 -7.44
N PHE A 58 -9.72 -0.93 -7.02
CA PHE A 58 -10.39 -1.96 -6.25
C PHE A 58 -11.47 -2.63 -7.09
N ILE A 59 -11.59 -3.94 -6.96
CA ILE A 59 -12.68 -4.74 -7.51
C ILE A 59 -13.67 -5.07 -6.40
N CYS A 60 -14.96 -4.83 -6.64
CA CYS A 60 -16.00 -5.32 -5.75
C CYS A 60 -16.34 -6.76 -6.11
N ARG A 61 -16.06 -7.71 -5.21
CA ARG A 61 -16.34 -9.13 -5.43
C ARG A 61 -17.76 -9.56 -5.01
N ASN A 62 -18.59 -8.63 -4.54
CA ASN A 62 -19.99 -8.94 -4.24
C ASN A 62 -20.80 -9.03 -5.55
N GLY A 63 -21.19 -10.25 -5.93
CA GLY A 63 -21.92 -10.51 -7.19
C GLY A 63 -23.29 -9.83 -7.27
N CYS A 64 -23.90 -9.49 -6.14
CA CYS A 64 -25.16 -8.76 -6.07
C CYS A 64 -24.97 -7.23 -6.11
N CYS A 65 -23.73 -6.74 -6.06
CA CYS A 65 -23.43 -5.32 -6.08
C CYS A 65 -23.43 -4.78 -7.53
N SER A 66 -24.05 -3.63 -7.73
CA SER A 66 -24.01 -2.91 -9.00
C SER A 66 -22.62 -2.32 -9.31
N THR A 67 -21.82 -2.00 -8.29
CA THR A 67 -20.45 -1.54 -8.47
C THR A 67 -19.54 -2.72 -8.84
N LYS A 68 -18.84 -2.62 -9.97
CA LYS A 68 -17.81 -3.61 -10.36
C LYS A 68 -16.44 -3.32 -9.75
N GLY A 69 -16.11 -2.04 -9.60
CA GLY A 69 -14.85 -1.60 -9.02
C GLY A 69 -14.79 -0.08 -8.92
N TRP A 70 -13.70 0.44 -8.35
CA TRP A 70 -13.43 1.88 -8.30
C TRP A 70 -11.93 2.15 -8.24
N SER A 71 -11.50 3.22 -8.90
CA SER A 71 -10.14 3.74 -8.75
C SER A 71 -10.04 4.57 -7.48
N SER A 72 -8.89 4.49 -6.80
CA SER A 72 -8.56 5.30 -5.63
C SER A 72 -7.21 5.97 -5.86
N LYS A 73 -7.20 7.30 -5.70
CA LYS A 73 -5.95 8.09 -5.70
C LYS A 73 -5.31 8.20 -4.31
N LYS A 74 -5.93 7.60 -3.29
CA LYS A 74 -5.51 7.67 -1.88
C LYS A 74 -5.80 6.34 -1.19
N ILE A 75 -4.90 5.39 -1.38
CA ILE A 75 -4.88 4.12 -0.67
C ILE A 75 -3.78 4.23 0.38
N ALA A 76 -4.17 4.17 1.65
CA ALA A 76 -3.21 4.24 2.74
C ALA A 76 -2.26 3.06 2.68
N ILE A 77 -0.98 3.32 2.93
CA ILE A 77 0.06 2.32 3.04
C ILE A 77 0.95 2.66 4.24
N THR A 78 1.38 1.63 4.96
CA THR A 78 2.42 1.73 5.99
C THR A 78 3.63 0.96 5.49
N ILE A 79 4.72 1.67 5.24
CA ILE A 79 6.00 1.09 4.83
C ILE A 79 6.84 0.86 6.08
N ARG A 80 7.48 -0.30 6.19
CA ARG A 80 8.35 -0.66 7.33
C ARG A 80 9.71 -1.14 6.85
N MET A 81 10.73 -0.74 7.58
CA MET A 81 12.09 -1.28 7.49
C MET A 81 12.34 -2.14 8.73
N TYR A 82 13.03 -3.26 8.53
CA TYR A 82 13.44 -4.21 9.55
C TYR A 82 14.97 -4.35 9.55
N PRO A 83 15.57 -4.90 10.63
CA PRO A 83 17.00 -5.23 10.63
C PRO A 83 17.38 -6.16 9.47
N GLY A 84 18.64 -6.09 9.04
CA GLY A 84 19.15 -6.94 7.96
C GLY A 84 18.68 -6.53 6.56
N ALA A 85 18.47 -5.24 6.34
CA ALA A 85 18.03 -4.68 5.05
C ALA A 85 16.76 -5.36 4.52
N GLN A 86 15.74 -5.51 5.37
CA GLN A 86 14.46 -6.04 4.93
C GLN A 86 13.38 -4.97 5.03
N TYR A 87 12.36 -5.09 4.19
CA TYR A 87 11.21 -4.19 4.21
C TYR A 87 9.91 -4.93 3.96
N ASN A 88 8.80 -4.35 4.39
CA ASN A 88 7.50 -4.68 3.82
C ASN A 88 6.62 -3.44 3.76
N ALA A 89 5.47 -3.59 3.12
CA ALA A 89 4.48 -2.55 3.07
C ALA A 89 3.07 -3.12 3.24
N ARG A 90 2.39 -2.66 4.29
CA ARG A 90 0.98 -2.94 4.55
C ARG A 90 0.13 -1.96 3.77
N VAL A 91 -0.72 -2.45 2.87
CA VAL A 91 -1.65 -1.63 2.11
C VAL A 91 -3.07 -1.83 2.64
N TYR A 92 -3.71 -0.74 3.06
CA TYR A 92 -5.06 -0.80 3.64
C TYR A 92 -6.11 -0.86 2.54
N LYS A 93 -7.09 -1.76 2.72
CA LYS A 93 -8.20 -1.90 1.77
C LYS A 93 -9.21 -0.76 1.94
N GLN A 94 -10.06 -0.62 0.94
CA GLN A 94 -11.21 0.27 0.99
C GLN A 94 -12.50 -0.53 0.80
N ARG A 95 -13.62 0.00 1.29
CA ARG A 95 -14.94 -0.60 1.15
C ARG A 95 -15.69 -0.05 -0.04
N CYS A 96 -16.46 -0.93 -0.68
CA CYS A 96 -17.36 -0.57 -1.75
C CYS A 96 -18.41 0.44 -1.26
N ARG A 97 -18.68 1.48 -2.05
CA ARG A 97 -19.67 2.50 -1.72
C ARG A 97 -21.09 1.96 -1.55
N ASN A 98 -21.44 0.94 -2.31
CA ASN A 98 -22.83 0.48 -2.43
C ASN A 98 -23.16 -0.69 -1.50
N CYS A 99 -22.21 -1.59 -1.25
CA CYS A 99 -22.47 -2.80 -0.46
C CYS A 99 -21.56 -2.97 0.76
N ASP A 100 -20.67 -2.01 1.04
CA ASP A 100 -19.70 -2.02 2.15
C ASP A 100 -18.73 -3.22 2.18
N ALA A 101 -18.78 -4.13 1.19
CA ALA A 101 -17.81 -5.21 1.05
C ALA A 101 -16.40 -4.65 0.84
N LEU A 102 -15.39 -5.31 1.42
CA LEU A 102 -13.99 -4.97 1.17
C LEU A 102 -13.65 -5.15 -0.30
N GLY A 103 -13.08 -4.11 -0.89
CA GLY A 103 -12.55 -4.13 -2.24
C GLY A 103 -11.32 -5.01 -2.29
N ASP A 104 -11.22 -5.78 -3.35
CA ASP A 104 -10.02 -6.50 -3.70
C ASP A 104 -9.07 -5.56 -4.44
N LEU A 105 -7.90 -5.32 -3.86
CA LEU A 105 -6.95 -4.35 -4.39
C LEU A 105 -6.14 -4.95 -5.54
N GLN A 106 -6.05 -4.20 -6.62
CA GLN A 106 -5.22 -4.48 -7.76
C GLN A 106 -4.25 -3.31 -7.95
N LEU A 107 -2.97 -3.64 -7.91
CA LEU A 107 -1.86 -2.72 -8.15
C LEU A 107 -1.17 -3.18 -9.44
N GLU A 108 -0.84 -2.21 -10.28
CA GLU A 108 -0.15 -2.47 -11.55
C GLU A 108 1.37 -2.45 -11.34
N HIS A 109 2.09 -3.23 -12.14
CA HIS A 109 3.55 -3.17 -12.23
C HIS A 109 3.99 -1.78 -12.71
N GLY A 110 5.10 -1.27 -12.16
CA GLY A 110 5.55 0.11 -12.44
C GLY A 110 4.55 1.19 -11.99
N GLY A 111 3.56 0.82 -11.16
CA GLY A 111 2.60 1.76 -10.58
C GLY A 111 3.15 2.44 -9.34
N SER A 112 2.35 3.37 -8.78
CA SER A 112 2.72 4.19 -7.62
C SER A 112 3.12 3.43 -6.33
N TYR A 113 2.96 2.11 -6.29
CA TYR A 113 3.43 1.28 -5.17
C TYR A 113 4.97 1.20 -5.15
N ALA A 114 5.57 0.74 -6.25
CA ALA A 114 7.01 0.48 -6.30
C ALA A 114 7.79 1.76 -6.02
N ASP A 115 7.45 2.83 -6.75
CA ASP A 115 8.04 4.16 -6.58
C ASP A 115 7.89 4.71 -5.16
N ARG A 116 6.73 4.52 -4.51
CA ARG A 116 6.50 5.05 -3.16
C ARG A 116 7.31 4.31 -2.12
N VAL A 117 7.40 2.99 -2.26
CA VAL A 117 8.17 2.13 -1.36
C VAL A 117 9.67 2.38 -1.55
N SER A 118 10.15 2.36 -2.79
CA SER A 118 11.57 2.60 -3.11
C SER A 118 12.00 4.01 -2.69
N TYR A 119 11.21 5.05 -3.00
CA TYR A 119 11.47 6.42 -2.54
C TYR A 119 11.67 6.50 -1.02
N ARG A 120 10.81 5.79 -0.27
CA ARG A 120 10.91 5.84 1.19
C ARG A 120 12.17 5.16 1.70
N ILE A 121 12.50 3.99 1.16
CA ILE A 121 13.71 3.24 1.50
C ILE A 121 14.97 4.05 1.14
N LYS A 122 15.07 4.57 -0.08
CA LYS A 122 16.15 5.46 -0.54
C LYS A 122 16.43 6.60 0.44
N LYS A 123 15.37 7.30 0.87
CA LYS A 123 15.47 8.36 1.88
C LYS A 123 15.92 7.86 3.25
N TRP A 124 15.47 6.69 3.71
CA TRP A 124 15.94 6.11 4.97
C TRP A 124 17.41 5.70 4.93
N CYS A 125 17.94 5.45 3.74
CA CYS A 125 19.36 5.22 3.43
C CYS A 125 20.12 6.50 3.07
N ASN A 126 19.53 7.68 3.27
CA ASN A 126 20.12 9.00 2.97
C ASN A 126 20.47 9.25 1.49
N VAL A 127 19.86 8.52 0.56
CA VAL A 127 19.97 8.81 -0.87
C VAL A 127 19.20 10.09 -1.19
N ARG A 128 19.81 10.98 -1.99
CA ARG A 128 19.17 12.21 -2.47
C ARG A 128 18.24 11.89 -3.63
N VAL A 129 16.93 11.86 -3.33
CA VAL A 129 15.88 11.60 -4.32
C VAL A 129 14.88 12.74 -4.36
N GLU A 130 14.54 13.16 -5.57
CA GLU A 130 13.43 14.08 -5.82
C GLU A 130 12.09 13.33 -5.70
N PRO A 131 11.04 13.96 -5.14
CA PRO A 131 9.70 13.38 -5.15
C PRO A 131 9.20 13.18 -6.60
N PRO A 132 8.64 12.01 -6.97
CA PRO A 132 8.01 11.84 -8.27
C PRO A 132 6.90 12.89 -8.52
N PRO A 133 6.69 13.37 -9.75
CA PRO A 133 5.74 14.47 -10.04
C PRO A 133 4.31 14.19 -9.59
N TYR A 134 3.87 12.93 -9.59
CA TYR A 134 2.52 12.56 -9.14
C TYR A 134 2.41 12.46 -7.59
N PHE A 135 3.51 12.67 -6.86
CA PHE A 135 3.47 12.99 -5.43
C PHE A 135 3.04 14.45 -5.24
N GLU A 136 3.44 15.33 -6.15
CA GLU A 136 3.06 16.74 -6.25
C GLU A 136 1.68 16.86 -6.90
N GLY A 137 0.70 16.49 -6.11
CA GLY A 137 -0.65 16.33 -6.59
C GLY A 137 -1.38 15.68 -5.47
N GLN A 138 -1.70 16.49 -4.46
CA GLN A 138 -2.70 16.18 -3.46
C GLN A 138 -3.69 15.19 -4.05
N GLY A 139 -3.97 14.07 -3.37
CA GLY A 139 -5.11 13.25 -3.72
C GLY A 139 -6.40 14.07 -3.53
N LYS A 140 -6.65 15.01 -4.44
CA LYS A 140 -7.87 15.82 -4.63
C LYS A 140 -8.97 14.97 -5.26
N GLY A 141 -8.68 13.69 -5.53
CA GLY A 141 -9.72 12.71 -5.75
C GLY A 141 -10.49 12.46 -4.43
N PRO A 142 -11.79 12.16 -4.49
CA PRO A 142 -12.61 11.98 -3.30
C PRO A 142 -12.09 10.78 -2.48
N HIS A 143 -11.36 11.05 -1.40
CA HIS A 143 -11.03 10.05 -0.40
C HIS A 143 -12.15 9.97 0.62
N GLN A 144 -12.82 8.83 0.67
CA GLN A 144 -13.97 8.64 1.54
C GLN A 144 -13.52 7.97 2.84
N LYS A 145 -13.17 8.80 3.84
CA LYS A 145 -12.60 8.37 5.14
C LYS A 145 -13.34 7.19 5.76
N GLY A 146 -14.68 7.25 5.79
CA GLY A 146 -15.52 6.18 6.37
C GLY A 146 -15.38 4.81 5.70
N ARG A 147 -14.81 4.75 4.50
CA ARG A 147 -14.59 3.52 3.72
C ARG A 147 -13.13 3.11 3.63
N CYS A 148 -12.19 3.91 4.12
CA CYS A 148 -10.78 3.56 4.13
C CYS A 148 -10.41 2.85 5.44
N GLU A 149 -9.88 1.63 5.34
CA GLU A 149 -9.45 0.90 6.53
C GLU A 149 -8.24 1.57 7.20
N GLY A 150 -7.39 2.26 6.44
CA GLY A 150 -6.29 3.06 6.98
C GLY A 150 -6.78 4.24 7.83
N CYS A 151 -7.83 4.95 7.41
CA CYS A 151 -8.45 6.00 8.23
C CYS A 151 -9.03 5.45 9.53
N ARG A 152 -9.67 4.28 9.48
CA ARG A 152 -10.30 3.64 10.65
C ARG A 152 -9.28 3.27 11.73
N VAL A 153 -8.02 3.05 11.36
CA VAL A 153 -6.93 2.76 12.30
C VAL A 153 -5.96 3.92 12.49
N GLY A 154 -6.28 5.12 11.96
CA GLY A 154 -5.43 6.32 12.12
C GLY A 154 -4.12 6.32 11.34
N ARG A 155 -3.97 5.46 10.33
CA ARG A 155 -2.73 5.29 9.52
C ARG A 155 -2.80 5.91 8.13
N CYS A 156 -3.93 6.51 7.79
CA CYS A 156 -4.06 7.24 6.53
C CYS A 156 -3.66 8.70 6.76
N LYS A 157 -2.47 9.09 6.31
CA LYS A 157 -2.05 10.51 6.32
C LYS A 157 -2.91 11.29 5.35
N GLU A 158 -3.87 12.05 5.87
CA GLU A 158 -4.51 13.12 5.11
C GLU A 158 -3.56 14.33 5.09
N GLY A 159 -2.66 14.37 4.10
CA GLY A 159 -1.93 15.60 3.77
C GLY A 159 -0.86 16.09 4.75
N MET A 160 -0.04 15.21 5.35
CA MET A 160 1.21 15.67 5.99
C MET A 160 2.40 15.52 5.04
N ILE A 161 2.82 16.67 4.54
CA ILE A 161 4.18 16.97 4.08
C ILE A 161 5.10 16.88 5.31
N ASP A 162 5.92 15.85 5.41
CA ASP A 162 7.11 15.95 6.25
C ASP A 162 8.13 16.76 5.44
N GLY A 163 8.03 18.07 5.59
CA GLY A 163 9.09 19.01 5.27
C GLY A 163 10.16 18.97 6.36
N VAL A 164 11.40 19.20 5.92
CA VAL A 164 12.69 19.08 6.62
C VAL A 164 13.33 17.70 6.50
#